data_AF-A0A924P502-F1
#
_entry.id   AF-A0A924P502-F1
#
_cell.length_a   1.000
_cell.length_b   1.000
_cell.length_c   1.000
_cell.angle_alpha   90.00
_cell.angle_beta   90.00
_cell.angle_gamma   90.00
#
_symmetry.space_group_name_H-M   'P 1'
#
loop_
_entity.id
_entity.type
_entity.pdbx_description
1 polymer ?
#
loop_
_entity_poly.entity_id
_entity_poly.type
_entity_poly.pdbx_seq_one_letter_code
_entity_poly.pdbx_strand_id
1 'polypeptide(L)'
;MTTIKNIGLIECGTAQKPLFISPLSSLEGYSIKKILSTSDTSETNIKSRYPSAEIVNNARAILDDSSIDLVIVSRPSQNDMVIVGEAIQAGKQIRII
;
A
#
# COMPACT_ATOMS: atom_id res chain seq x y z
N MET A 1 -6.27 1.90 -22.02
CA MET A 1 -6.14 1.02 -20.84
C MET A 1 -4.96 1.51 -20.02
N THR A 2 -5.19 1.99 -18.80
CA THR A 2 -4.14 2.52 -17.93
C THR A 2 -3.32 1.34 -17.40
N THR A 3 -2.02 1.28 -17.73
CA THR A 3 -1.14 0.26 -17.18
C THR A 3 -0.91 0.60 -15.71
N ILE A 4 -1.49 -0.19 -14.80
CA ILE A 4 -1.23 -0.07 -13.37
C ILE A 4 0.24 -0.40 -13.17
N LYS A 5 1.04 0.57 -12.71
CA LYS A 5 2.47 0.36 -12.46
C LYS A 5 2.87 0.75 -11.06
N ASN A 6 2.20 1.72 -10.48
CA ASN A 6 2.59 2.27 -9.18
C ASN A 6 1.56 1.92 -8.11
N ILE A 7 2.04 1.30 -7.04
CA ILE A 7 1.23 0.75 -5.98
C ILE A 7 1.51 1.48 -4.67
N GLY A 8 0.45 1.87 -3.98
CA GLY A 8 0.48 2.22 -2.56
C GLY A 8 0.04 1.03 -1.71
N LEU A 9 0.73 0.75 -0.61
CA LEU A 9 0.38 -0.30 0.33
C LEU A 9 -0.05 0.34 1.66
N ILE A 10 -1.23 -0.02 2.15
CA ILE A 10 -1.75 0.37 3.45
C ILE A 10 -1.96 -0.90 4.28
N GLU A 11 -1.18 -1.08 5.35
CA GLU A 11 -1.42 -2.12 6.34
C GLU A 11 -2.40 -1.61 7.41
N CYS A 12 -3.56 -2.25 7.51
CA CYS A 12 -4.55 -1.99 8.55
C CYS A 12 -4.46 -3.04 9.68
N GLY A 13 -4.89 -2.65 10.88
CA GLY A 13 -4.93 -3.51 12.06
C GLY A 13 -3.57 -3.68 12.77
N THR A 14 -3.48 -4.64 13.69
CA THR A 14 -2.23 -5.03 14.35
C THR A 14 -1.65 -6.25 13.64
N ALA A 15 -0.57 -6.06 12.90
CA ALA A 15 0.04 -7.15 12.16
C ALA A 15 0.99 -7.94 13.07
N GLN A 16 0.57 -9.13 13.53
CA GLN A 16 1.49 -10.09 14.17
C GLN A 16 2.60 -10.56 13.20
N LYS A 17 2.38 -10.42 11.89
CA LYS A 17 3.36 -10.68 10.83
C LYS A 17 3.17 -9.67 9.68
N PRO A 18 4.25 -9.02 9.21
CA PRO A 18 4.20 -8.07 8.09
C PRO A 18 3.62 -8.73 6.85
N LEU A 19 2.78 -8.02 6.10
CA LEU A 19 2.19 -8.54 4.89
C LEU A 19 3.07 -8.18 3.70
N PHE A 20 3.98 -9.09 3.36
CA PHE A 20 4.83 -8.95 2.19
C PHE A 20 4.08 -9.41 0.95
N ILE A 21 3.73 -8.46 0.08
CA ILE A 21 3.34 -8.77 -1.29
C ILE A 21 4.59 -9.35 -1.98
N SER A 22 4.44 -10.53 -2.57
CA SER A 22 5.55 -11.18 -3.26
C SER A 22 6.16 -10.21 -4.29
N PRO A 23 7.49 -10.06 -4.33
CA PRO A 23 8.17 -9.22 -5.32
C PRO A 23 8.00 -9.73 -6.76
N LEU A 24 7.23 -10.80 -6.99
CA LEU A 24 6.69 -11.13 -8.31
C LEU A 24 5.93 -9.96 -8.95
N SER A 25 5.45 -8.99 -8.17
CA SER A 25 4.96 -7.71 -8.67
C SER A 25 6.01 -6.96 -9.53
N SER A 26 7.29 -7.04 -9.16
CA SER A 26 8.40 -6.40 -9.88
C SER A 26 8.65 -7.03 -11.25
N LEU A 27 8.35 -8.33 -11.42
CA LEU A 27 8.50 -9.06 -12.69
C LEU A 27 7.46 -8.65 -13.74
N GLU A 28 6.31 -8.11 -13.32
CA GLU A 28 5.25 -7.63 -14.21
C GLU A 28 5.23 -6.09 -14.34
N GLY A 29 6.27 -5.40 -13.86
CA GLY A 29 6.39 -3.95 -13.97
C GLY A 29 5.61 -3.15 -12.92
N TYR A 30 5.17 -3.79 -11.85
CA TYR A 30 4.58 -3.11 -10.69
C TYR A 30 5.65 -2.70 -9.68
N SER A 31 5.53 -1.48 -9.15
CA SER A 31 6.44 -0.89 -8.18
C SER A 31 5.66 -0.43 -6.96
N ILE A 32 6.05 -0.91 -5.77
CA ILE A 32 5.56 -0.34 -4.51
C ILE A 32 6.25 1.02 -4.31
N LYS A 33 5.46 2.09 -4.38
CA LYS A 33 5.95 3.48 -4.25
C LYS A 33 5.93 3.96 -2.81
N LYS A 34 4.83 3.70 -2.12
CA LYS A 34 4.58 4.19 -0.75
C LYS A 34 3.98 3.10 0.11
N ILE A 35 4.41 3.05 1.36
CA ILE A 35 3.96 2.06 2.34
C ILE A 35 3.56 2.80 3.61
N LEU A 36 2.30 2.67 4.00
CA LEU A 36 1.83 2.96 5.34
C LEU A 36 1.80 1.64 6.09
N SER A 37 2.74 1.45 7.02
CA SER A 37 2.81 0.25 7.85
C SER A 37 2.29 0.49 9.25
N THR A 38 1.97 -0.60 9.94
CA THR A 38 1.63 -0.56 11.37
C THR A 38 2.90 -0.31 12.20
N SER A 39 2.75 0.16 13.45
CA SER A 39 3.86 0.42 14.37
C SER A 39 4.76 -0.79 14.65
N ASP A 40 4.22 -1.99 14.45
CA ASP A 40 4.90 -3.25 14.76
C ASP A 40 5.80 -3.72 13.61
N THR A 41 5.70 -3.08 12.44
CA THR A 41 6.50 -3.42 11.26
C THR A 41 7.82 -2.64 11.28
N SER A 42 8.95 -3.34 11.41
CA SER A 42 10.28 -2.71 11.35
C SER A 42 10.58 -2.08 9.98
N GLU A 43 10.94 -0.80 9.96
CA GLU A 43 11.39 -0.10 8.75
C GLU A 43 12.53 -0.82 8.03
N THR A 44 13.48 -1.40 8.76
CA THR A 44 14.59 -2.17 8.19
C THR A 44 14.10 -3.35 7.38
N ASN A 45 13.08 -4.07 7.87
CA ASN A 45 12.48 -5.20 7.16
C ASN A 45 11.73 -4.72 5.91
N ILE A 46 11.01 -3.60 6.00
CA ILE A 46 10.32 -2.99 4.85
C ILE A 46 11.33 -2.61 3.78
N LYS A 47 12.40 -1.89 4.14
CA LYS A 47 13.42 -1.41 3.21
C LYS A 47 14.25 -2.54 2.59
N SER A 48 14.47 -3.65 3.33
CA SER A 48 15.10 -4.84 2.75
C SER A 48 14.25 -5.45 1.61
N ARG A 49 12.92 -5.37 1.72
CA ARG A 49 11.98 -5.93 0.73
C ARG A 49 11.62 -4.96 -0.40
N TYR A 50 11.44 -3.69 -0.06
CA TYR A 50 11.01 -2.61 -0.94
C TYR A 50 11.97 -1.42 -0.82
N PRO A 51 13.22 -1.55 -1.31
CA PRO A 51 14.28 -0.55 -1.10
C PRO A 51 13.92 0.84 -1.67
N SER A 52 13.12 0.88 -2.73
CA SER A 52 12.69 2.12 -3.39
C SER A 52 11.38 2.69 -2.85
N ALA A 53 10.69 1.99 -1.94
CA ALA A 53 9.42 2.48 -1.39
C ALA A 53 9.67 3.53 -0.31
N GLU A 54 8.90 4.61 -0.33
CA GLU A 54 8.83 5.58 0.76
C GLU A 54 7.91 5.03 1.86
N ILE A 55 8.37 5.11 3.12
CA ILE A 55 7.53 4.75 4.28
C ILE A 55 6.85 6.04 4.72
N VAL A 56 5.52 6.02 4.81
CA VAL A 56 4.70 7.19 5.13
C VAL A 56 3.91 6.96 6.41
N ASN A 57 3.52 8.05 7.07
CA ASN A 57 2.88 8.02 8.38
C ASN A 57 1.35 8.19 8.34
N ASN A 58 0.76 8.40 7.16
CA ASN A 58 -0.68 8.56 6.99
C ASN A 58 -1.14 8.10 5.61
N ALA A 59 -2.42 7.75 5.50
CA ALA A 59 -3.00 7.24 4.25
C ALA A 59 -3.04 8.30 3.16
N ARG A 60 -3.24 9.59 3.51
CA ARG A 60 -3.30 10.68 2.52
C ARG A 60 -2.04 10.80 1.67
N ALA A 61 -0.87 10.54 2.23
CA ALA A 61 0.39 10.51 1.46
C ALA A 61 0.37 9.50 0.30
N ILE A 62 -0.47 8.46 0.37
CA ILE A 62 -0.73 7.48 -0.69
C ILE A 62 -1.92 7.91 -1.55
N LEU A 63 -3.03 8.32 -0.93
CA LEU A 63 -4.28 8.61 -1.65
C LEU A 63 -4.16 9.86 -2.54
N ASP A 64 -3.47 10.89 -2.07
CA ASP A 64 -3.31 12.17 -2.78
C ASP A 64 -2.20 12.12 -3.84
N ASP A 65 -1.40 11.04 -3.88
CA ASP A 65 -0.30 10.88 -4.83
C ASP A 65 -0.82 10.46 -6.20
N SER A 66 -0.90 11.39 -7.15
CA SER A 66 -1.38 11.13 -8.51
C SER A 66 -0.54 10.12 -9.30
N SER A 67 0.68 9.81 -8.86
CA SER A 67 1.52 8.80 -9.50
C SER A 67 1.12 7.37 -9.13
N ILE A 68 0.35 7.16 -8.05
CA ILE A 68 -0.13 5.85 -7.61
C ILE A 68 -1.43 5.49 -8.34
N ASP A 69 -1.48 4.30 -8.93
CA ASP A 69 -2.63 3.83 -9.72
C ASP A 69 -3.52 2.86 -8.90
N LEU A 70 -2.89 2.05 -8.05
CA LEU A 70 -3.51 0.99 -7.27
C LEU A 70 -3.14 1.15 -5.79
N VAL A 71 -4.14 1.05 -4.91
CA VAL A 71 -3.96 0.97 -3.47
C VAL A 71 -4.30 -0.44 -3.02
N ILE A 72 -3.36 -1.07 -2.32
CA ILE A 72 -3.56 -2.37 -1.68
C ILE A 72 -3.81 -2.11 -0.20
N VAL A 73 -4.98 -2.53 0.28
CA VAL A 73 -5.38 -2.41 1.68
C VAL A 73 -5.34 -3.79 2.31
N SER A 74 -4.41 -4.00 3.24
CA SER A 74 -4.19 -5.27 3.92
C SER A 74 -5.00 -5.34 5.20
N ARG A 75 -5.81 -6.40 5.35
CA ARG A 75 -6.58 -6.75 6.55
C ARG A 75 -7.44 -5.60 7.11
N PRO A 76 -8.21 -4.87 6.30
CA PRO A 76 -9.06 -3.80 6.83
C PRO A 76 -10.11 -4.39 7.79
N SER A 77 -10.28 -3.76 8.94
CA SER A 77 -11.46 -3.94 9.78
C SER A 77 -12.64 -3.13 9.21
N GLN A 78 -13.83 -3.26 9.81
CA GLN A 78 -14.96 -2.39 9.45
C GLN A 78 -14.63 -0.90 9.56
N ASN A 79 -13.81 -0.50 10.54
CA ASN A 79 -13.43 0.89 10.73
C ASN A 79 -12.47 1.39 9.62
N ASP A 80 -11.68 0.48 9.04
CA ASP A 80 -10.74 0.79 7.96
C ASP A 80 -11.40 0.90 6.58
N MET A 81 -12.67 0.48 6.45
CA MET A 81 -13.42 0.60 5.20
C MET A 81 -13.62 2.06 4.76
N VAL A 82 -13.48 3.02 5.68
CA VAL A 82 -13.45 4.45 5.35
C VAL A 82 -12.28 4.75 4.40
N ILE A 83 -11.08 4.21 4.67
CA ILE A 83 -9.88 4.39 3.82
C ILE A 83 -10.10 3.79 2.43
N VAL A 84 -10.80 2.65 2.35
CA VAL A 84 -11.18 2.03 1.07
C VAL A 84 -12.10 2.97 0.28
N GLY A 85 -13.09 3.57 0.94
CA GLY A 85 -13.96 4.57 0.33
C GLY A 85 -13.20 5.81 -0.16
N GLU A 86 -12.29 6.34 0.65
CA GLU A 86 -11.45 7.48 0.29
C GLU A 86 -10.55 7.18 -0.93
N ALA A 87 -9.98 5.97 -1.01
CA ALA A 87 -9.17 5.55 -2.16
C ALA A 87 -9.99 5.49 -3.47
N ILE A 88 -11.23 5.00 -3.42
CA ILE A 88 -12.15 5.03 -4.59
C ILE A 88 -12.44 6.48 -4.99
N GLN A 89 -12.74 7.34 -4.02
CA GLN A 89 -13.02 8.76 -4.28
C GLN A 89 -11.81 9.49 -4.88
N ALA A 90 -10.59 9.11 -4.50
CA ALA A 90 -9.34 9.60 -5.07
C ALA A 90 -9.03 9.03 -6.48
N GLY A 91 -9.92 8.21 -7.05
CA GLY A 91 -9.78 7.63 -8.38
C GLY A 91 -8.75 6.50 -8.45
N LYS A 92 -8.39 5.90 -7.31
CA LYS A 92 -7.44 4.77 -7.25
C LYS A 92 -8.18 3.46 -7.52
N GLN A 93 -7.50 2.53 -8.17
CA GLN A 93 -7.93 1.13 -8.13
C GLN A 93 -7.65 0.55 -6.74
N ILE A 94 -8.44 -0.44 -6.33
CA ILE A 94 -8.31 -1.05 -5.01
C ILE A 94 -8.17 -2.55 -5.10
N ARG A 95 -7.28 -3.10 -4.28
CA ARG A 95 -7.24 -4.52 -3.95
C ARG A 95 -7.19 -4.69 -2.43
N ILE A 96 -8.14 -5.44 -1.89
CA ILE A 96 -8.15 -5.83 -0.48
C ILE A 96 -7.54 -7.23 -0.37
N ILE A 97 -6.66 -7.42 0.61
CA ILE A 97 -5.97 -8.71 0.89
C ILE A 97 -5.96 -9.05 2.38
#